data_AF-A0A510HEC4-F1
#
_entry.id   AF-A0A510HEC4-F1
#
_cell.length_a   1.000
_cell.length_b   1.000
_cell.length_c   1.000
_cell.angle_alpha   90.00
_cell.angle_beta   90.00
_cell.angle_gamma   90.00
#
_symmetry.space_group_name_H-M   'P 1'
#
loop_
_entity.id
_entity.type
_entity.pdbx_description
1 polymer ?
#
loop_
_entity_poly.entity_id
_entity_poly.type
_entity_poly.pdbx_seq_one_letter_code
_entity_poly.pdbx_strand_id
1 'polypeptide(L)'
;MLIIIPELDEEQVESTVSRFRTIIERTGGEVLGEPNHWGKRKLAYEIDHRSDAYYVVMEFTTGERTLVELKRILRVSDDVLRHMIVKLPPGYSREESGEPETAEVTG
;
A
#
# COMPACT_ATOMS: atom_id res chain seq x y z
N MET A 1 -2.36 3.25 -0.41
CA MET A 1 -0.91 3.04 -0.49
C MET A 1 -0.41 2.40 0.80
N LEU A 2 0.35 1.33 0.68
CA LEU A 2 1.08 0.65 1.75
C LEU A 2 2.57 0.88 1.57
N ILE A 3 3.25 1.14 2.68
CA ILE A 3 4.70 1.19 2.79
C ILE A 3 5.09 0.06 3.74
N ILE A 4 5.68 -0.99 3.17
CA ILE A 4 5.99 -2.26 3.84
C ILE A 4 7.48 -2.29 4.18
N ILE A 5 7.81 -2.87 5.32
CA ILE A 5 9.18 -2.93 5.84
C ILE A 5 10.14 -3.59 4.82
N PRO A 6 11.41 -3.14 4.72
CA PRO A 6 12.36 -3.63 3.71
C PRO A 6 12.98 -4.99 4.03
N GLU A 7 12.74 -5.54 5.22
CA GLU A 7 13.23 -6.86 5.65
C GLU A 7 12.42 -8.02 5.07
N LEU A 8 11.20 -7.76 4.57
CA LEU A 8 10.42 -8.77 3.86
C LEU A 8 10.97 -8.97 2.44
N ASP A 9 10.99 -10.21 1.97
CA ASP A 9 11.21 -10.52 0.57
C ASP A 9 9.95 -10.29 -0.28
N GLU A 10 10.06 -10.41 -1.61
CA GLU A 10 8.95 -10.14 -2.53
C GLU A 10 7.75 -11.08 -2.32
N GLU A 11 7.99 -12.34 -1.94
CA GLU A 11 6.93 -13.32 -1.66
C GLU A 11 6.19 -12.96 -0.37
N GLN A 12 6.91 -12.53 0.66
CA GLN A 12 6.35 -12.05 1.91
C GLN A 12 5.58 -10.74 1.76
N VAL A 13 6.06 -9.84 0.89
CA VAL A 13 5.34 -8.62 0.51
C VAL A 13 4.03 -9.00 -0.16
N GLU A 14 4.04 -9.93 -1.11
CA GLU A 14 2.83 -10.40 -1.80
C GLU A 14 1.84 -11.06 -0.82
N SER A 15 2.33 -11.89 0.08
CA SER A 15 1.52 -12.50 1.15
C SER A 15 0.88 -11.43 2.03
N THR A 16 1.62 -10.36 2.37
CA THR A 16 1.11 -9.23 3.15
C THR A 16 0.00 -8.48 2.39
N VAL A 17 0.20 -8.23 1.10
CA VAL A 17 -0.78 -7.58 0.22
C VAL A 17 -2.06 -8.45 0.12
N SER A 18 -1.90 -9.74 -0.15
CA SER A 18 -3.00 -10.72 -0.23
C SER A 18 -3.79 -10.83 1.09
N ARG A 19 -3.09 -10.77 2.23
CA ARG A 19 -3.72 -10.73 3.56
C ARG A 19 -4.62 -9.49 3.71
N PHE A 20 -4.16 -8.32 3.29
CA PHE A 20 -4.98 -7.09 3.35
C PHE A 20 -6.13 -7.10 2.35
N ARG A 21 -5.92 -7.63 1.14
CA ARG A 21 -7.00 -7.88 0.16
C ARG A 21 -8.10 -8.75 0.77
N THR A 22 -7.73 -9.88 1.35
CA THR A 22 -8.66 -10.79 2.03
C THR A 22 -9.42 -10.09 3.17
N ILE A 23 -8.76 -9.24 3.95
CA ILE A 23 -9.41 -8.48 5.02
C ILE A 23 -10.47 -7.53 4.45
N ILE A 24 -10.14 -6.79 3.39
CA ILE A 24 -11.07 -5.86 2.73
C ILE A 24 -12.30 -6.61 2.23
N GLU A 25 -12.10 -7.74 1.53
CA GLU A 25 -13.17 -8.57 0.98
C GLU A 25 -14.06 -9.15 2.10
N ARG A 26 -13.46 -9.70 3.16
CA ARG A 26 -14.20 -10.29 4.29
C ARG A 26 -15.00 -9.28 5.10
N THR A 27 -14.61 -8.00 5.04
CA THR A 27 -15.29 -6.93 5.75
C THR A 27 -16.28 -6.18 4.85
N GLY A 28 -16.57 -6.68 3.65
CA GLY A 28 -17.60 -6.14 2.76
C GLY A 28 -17.12 -5.01 1.85
N GLY A 29 -15.80 -4.86 1.69
CA GLY A 29 -15.22 -4.08 0.60
C GLY A 29 -14.91 -4.95 -0.62
N GLU A 30 -14.49 -4.30 -1.69
CA GLU A 30 -14.08 -4.94 -2.94
C GLU A 30 -12.77 -4.30 -3.41
N VAL A 31 -11.75 -5.11 -3.67
CA VAL A 31 -10.50 -4.63 -4.26
C VAL A 31 -10.69 -4.47 -5.77
N LEU A 32 -10.28 -3.32 -6.31
CA LEU A 32 -10.42 -2.95 -7.71
C LEU A 32 -9.12 -3.27 -8.45
N GLY A 33 -9.20 -4.20 -9.40
CA GLY A 33 -8.06 -4.61 -10.22
C GLY A 33 -6.93 -5.24 -9.41
N GLU A 34 -5.77 -5.35 -10.04
CA GLU A 34 -4.58 -5.87 -9.39
C GLU A 34 -3.81 -4.77 -8.63
N PRO A 35 -3.23 -5.08 -7.45
CA PRO A 35 -2.33 -4.17 -6.76
C PRO A 35 -1.19 -3.72 -7.67
N ASN A 36 -0.83 -2.44 -7.62
CA ASN A 36 0.34 -1.92 -8.32
C ASN A 36 1.55 -1.97 -7.37
N HIS A 37 2.53 -2.79 -7.73
CA HIS A 37 3.78 -2.97 -6.99
C HIS A 37 4.84 -2.05 -7.57
N TRP A 38 5.19 -1.00 -6.82
CA TRP A 38 6.28 -0.10 -7.19
C TRP A 38 7.67 -0.64 -6.79
N GLY A 39 7.70 -1.81 -6.16
CA GLY A 39 8.92 -2.45 -5.67
C GLY A 39 9.56 -1.71 -4.48
N LYS A 40 10.83 -2.04 -4.23
CA LYS A 40 11.64 -1.47 -3.15
C LYS A 40 12.18 -0.10 -3.57
N ARG A 41 11.97 0.93 -2.73
CA ARG A 41 12.42 2.30 -2.98
C ARG A 41 13.01 2.93 -1.73
N LYS A 42 13.94 3.86 -1.93
CA LYS A 42 14.56 4.64 -0.85
C LYS A 42 13.57 5.66 -0.28
N LEU A 43 13.48 5.71 1.04
CA LEU A 43 12.72 6.71 1.78
C LEU A 43 13.45 8.06 1.75
N ALA A 44 12.69 9.16 1.73
CA ALA A 44 13.27 10.51 1.79
C ALA A 44 13.97 10.81 3.13
N TYR A 45 13.57 10.11 4.19
CA TYR A 45 14.16 10.16 5.52
C TYR A 45 13.91 8.84 6.23
N GLU A 46 14.71 8.56 7.27
CA GLU A 46 14.61 7.32 8.03
C GLU A 46 13.28 7.22 8.79
N ILE A 47 12.61 6.08 8.67
CA ILE A 47 11.41 5.75 9.44
C ILE A 47 11.73 4.48 10.22
N ASP A 48 11.70 4.56 11.56
CA ASP A 48 11.96 3.40 12.42
C ASP A 48 13.27 2.67 12.04
N HIS A 49 14.35 3.44 11.91
CA HIS A 49 15.68 2.95 11.53
C HIS A 49 15.84 2.32 10.14
N ARG A 50 14.84 2.49 9.27
CA ARG A 50 14.86 2.01 7.89
C ARG A 50 14.96 3.15 6.90
N SER A 51 15.77 2.96 5.87
CA SER A 51 15.96 3.91 4.77
C SER A 51 15.37 3.44 3.43
N ASP A 52 14.87 2.21 3.37
CA ASP A 52 14.19 1.63 2.22
C ASP A 52 12.84 1.05 2.64
N ALA A 53 11.91 0.90 1.69
CA ALA A 53 10.64 0.22 1.91
C ALA A 53 10.05 -0.29 0.58
N TYR A 54 9.15 -1.27 0.68
CA TYR A 54 8.33 -1.70 -0.46
C TYR A 54 7.08 -0.84 -0.57
N TYR A 55 6.78 -0.37 -1.77
CA TYR A 55 5.63 0.47 -2.06
C TYR A 55 4.57 -0.31 -2.85
N VAL A 56 3.36 -0.37 -2.31
CA VAL A 56 2.22 -1.03 -2.97
C VAL A 56 0.99 -0.12 -2.96
N VAL A 57 0.33 0.00 -4.11
CA VAL A 57 -0.89 0.79 -4.27
C VAL A 57 -2.05 -0.14 -4.64
N MET A 58 -3.04 -0.21 -3.76
CA MET A 58 -4.31 -0.90 -4.01
C MET A 58 -5.44 0.10 -4.09
N GLU A 59 -6.36 -0.15 -5.01
CA GLU A 59 -7.63 0.54 -5.11
C GLU A 59 -8.73 -0.39 -4.62
N PHE A 60 -9.71 0.15 -3.90
CA PHE A 60 -10.80 -0.63 -3.36
C PHE A 60 -12.02 0.25 -3.10
N THR A 61 -13.20 -0.36 -3.17
CA THR A 61 -14.45 0.23 -2.68
C THR A 61 -14.76 -0.34 -1.31
N THR A 62 -15.28 0.48 -0.40
CA THR A 62 -15.68 -0.01 0.91
C THR A 62 -16.63 0.94 1.64
N GLY A 63 -17.34 0.42 2.64
CA GLY A 63 -18.15 1.19 3.57
C GLY A 63 -17.34 1.77 4.74
N GLU A 64 -17.95 2.71 5.48
CA GLU A 64 -17.29 3.40 6.59
C GLU A 64 -16.83 2.47 7.71
N ARG A 65 -17.69 1.52 8.12
CA ARG A 65 -17.36 0.52 9.15
C ARG A 65 -16.10 -0.27 8.80
N THR A 66 -16.03 -0.74 7.57
CA THR A 66 -14.91 -1.53 7.06
C THR A 66 -13.62 -0.72 7.01
N LEU A 67 -13.71 0.55 6.59
CA LEU A 67 -12.57 1.46 6.57
C LEU A 67 -11.98 1.66 7.97
N VAL A 68 -12.83 1.77 9.01
CA VAL A 68 -12.38 1.93 10.41
C VAL A 68 -11.61 0.68 10.87
N GLU A 69 -12.14 -0.51 10.63
CA GLU A 69 -11.48 -1.77 11.00
C GLU A 69 -10.16 -1.95 10.23
N LEU A 70 -10.15 -1.67 8.93
CA LEU A 70 -8.95 -1.74 8.11
C LEU A 70 -7.84 -0.82 8.64
N LYS A 71 -8.18 0.43 8.98
CA LYS A 71 -7.22 1.38 9.59
C LYS A 71 -6.66 0.86 10.91
N ARG A 72 -7.50 0.23 11.74
CA ARG A 72 -7.07 -0.36 13.01
C ARG A 72 -6.08 -1.49 12.79
N ILE A 73 -6.37 -2.40 11.87
CA ILE A 73 -5.49 -3.54 11.55
C ILE A 73 -4.17 -3.06 10.95
N LEU A 74 -4.22 -2.13 9.99
CA LEU A 74 -3.03 -1.54 9.38
C LEU A 74 -2.14 -0.82 10.39
N ARG A 75 -2.71 -0.20 11.41
CA ARG A 75 -1.97 0.50 12.46
C ARG A 75 -1.20 -0.44 13.40
N VAL A 76 -1.69 -1.66 13.61
CA VAL A 76 -1.06 -2.65 14.51
C VAL A 76 -0.21 -3.69 13.76
N SER A 77 -0.13 -3.60 12.43
CA SER A 77 0.63 -4.54 11.63
C SER A 77 2.10 -4.16 11.64
N ASP A 78 2.95 -5.02 12.19
CA ASP A 78 4.41 -4.81 12.26
C ASP A 78 5.06 -4.77 10.86
N ASP A 79 4.45 -5.42 9.87
CA ASP A 79 4.91 -5.43 8.48
C ASP A 79 4.73 -4.07 7.76
N VAL A 80 3.92 -3.17 8.30
CA VAL A 80 3.53 -1.91 7.63
C VAL A 80 4.11 -0.71 8.36
N LEU A 81 5.11 -0.06 7.76
CA LEU A 81 5.71 1.18 8.27
C LEU A 81 4.72 2.34 8.26
N ARG A 82 3.98 2.46 7.16
CA ARG A 82 3.03 3.56 6.94
C ARG A 82 1.96 3.14 5.95
N HIS A 83 0.77 3.66 6.14
CA HIS A 83 -0.32 3.52 5.19
C HIS A 83 -0.96 4.87 4.92
N MET A 84 -1.46 5.05 3.70
CA MET A 84 -2.23 6.22 3.31
C MET A 84 -3.45 5.76 2.54
N ILE A 85 -4.62 6.16 3.02
CA ILE A 85 -5.91 5.89 2.38
C ILE A 85 -6.50 7.24 1.96
N VAL A 86 -6.75 7.37 0.66
CA VAL A 86 -7.30 8.59 0.05
C VAL A 86 -8.64 8.23 -0.58
N LYS A 87 -9.67 9.04 -0.31
CA LYS A 87 -10.95 8.91 -1.01
C LYS A 87 -10.82 9.54 -2.38
N LEU A 88 -11.00 8.73 -3.43
CA LEU A 88 -10.94 9.21 -4.81
C LEU A 88 -12.17 10.06 -5.15
N PRO A 89 -12.01 11.12 -5.96
CA PRO A 89 -13.14 11.90 -6.45
C PRO A 89 -14.00 11.10 -7.43
N PRO A 90 -15.28 11.49 -7.63
CA PRO A 90 -16.13 10.87 -8.64
C PRO A 90 -15.53 11.02 -10.04
N GLY A 91 -15.56 9.95 -10.84
CA GLY A 91 -15.03 9.97 -12.21
C GLY A 91 -13.50 9.91 -12.31
N TYR A 92 -12.81 9.58 -11.22
CA TYR A 92 -11.38 9.26 -11.28
C TYR A 92 -11.16 8.00 -12.13
N SER A 93 -10.53 8.17 -13.28
CA SER A 93 -9.97 7.08 -14.07
C SER A 93 -8.47 7.11 -13.88
N ARG A 94 -7.87 5.99 -13.47
CA ARG A 94 -6.42 5.85 -13.47
C ARG A 94 -5.97 5.90 -14.93
N GLU A 95 -5.37 7.01 -15.36
CA GLU A 95 -4.48 6.96 -16.52
C GLU A 95 -3.36 6.01 -16.12
N GLU A 96 -3.08 4.98 -16.93
CA GLU A 96 -1.94 4.08 -16.78
C GLU A 96 -0.65 4.90 -16.95
N SER A 97 -0.38 5.75 -15.97
CA SER A 97 0.90 6.40 -15.78
C SER A 97 1.83 5.28 -15.35
N GLY A 98 2.67 4.86 -16.29
CA GLY A 98 3.71 3.88 -16.09
C GLY A 98 4.57 4.22 -14.87
N GLU A 99 5.29 3.21 -14.40
CA GLU A 99 6.33 3.25 -13.38
C GLU A 99 6.69 4.68 -12.95
N PRO A 100 6.48 5.09 -11.69
CA PRO A 100 6.93 6.40 -11.26
C PRO A 100 8.44 6.47 -11.46
N GLU A 101 8.87 7.24 -12.47
CA GLU A 101 10.26 7.47 -12.86
C GLU A 101 11.11 7.57 -11.60
N THR A 102 12.04 6.65 -11.46
CA THR A 102 12.97 6.59 -10.34
C THR A 102 13.60 7.96 -10.26
N ALA A 103 13.24 8.76 -9.26
CA ALA A 103 13.84 10.06 -9.05
C ALA A 103 15.32 9.83 -8.74
N GLU A 104 16.14 9.87 -9.79
CA GLU A 104 17.59 9.94 -9.68
C GLU A 104 17.88 11.23 -8.91
N VAL A 105 18.17 11.07 -7.61
CA VAL A 105 18.74 12.15 -6.81
C VAL A 105 20.16 12.33 -7.33
N THR A 106 20.29 13.12 -8.39
CA THR A 106 21.56 13.68 -8.85
C THR A 106 22.08 14.56 -7.71
N GLY A 107 23.17 14.13 -7.08
CA GLY A 107 23.93 14.88 -6.10
C GLY A 107 25.40 14.48 -6.18
#